data_AF-A0A8H4XT90-F1
#
_entry.id   AF-A0A8H4XT90-F1
#
_cell.length_a   1.000
_cell.length_b   1.000
_cell.length_c   1.000
_cell.angle_alpha   90.00
_cell.angle_beta   90.00
_cell.angle_gamma   90.00
#
_symmetry.space_group_name_H-M   'P 1'
#
loop_
_entity.id
_entity.type
_entity.pdbx_description
1 polymer ?
#
loop_
_entity_poly.entity_id
_entity_poly.type
_entity_poly.pdbx_seq_one_letter_code
_entity_poly.pdbx_strand_id
1 'polypeptide(L)'
;MRGAFGKPNGSVARVNIGQILLSVRTRDANRHLAVEALRRSMYKFPGRQKIIVSKNWGFTPLRREEYVRLRQEGRVKIDGAYVQFLRHHGSVEKNIKRFPEAYENVSQA
;
A
#
# COMPACT_ATOMS: atom_id res chain seq x y z
N MET A 1 21.38 3.48 44.96
CA MET A 1 21.23 4.30 43.75
C MET A 1 20.08 5.31 43.93
N ARG A 2 20.32 6.44 44.61
CA ARG A 2 19.28 7.47 44.86
C ARG A 2 19.18 8.40 43.65
N GLY A 3 17.97 8.65 43.13
CA GLY A 3 17.72 9.62 42.04
C GLY A 3 18.01 9.14 40.61
N ALA A 4 17.68 7.88 40.28
CA ALA A 4 18.07 7.24 39.01
C ALA A 4 17.08 7.43 37.83
N PHE A 5 16.17 8.40 37.87
CA PHE A 5 15.30 8.68 36.72
C PHE A 5 16.10 9.33 35.59
N GLY A 6 16.07 8.73 34.40
CA GLY A 6 16.87 9.16 33.26
C GLY A 6 16.36 10.42 32.57
N LYS A 7 17.28 11.14 31.91
CA LYS A 7 16.94 12.19 30.93
C LYS A 7 16.66 11.56 29.55
N PRO A 8 15.95 12.24 28.65
CA PRO A 8 15.75 11.75 27.29
C PRO A 8 17.09 11.55 26.57
N ASN A 9 17.31 10.35 25.99
CA ASN A 9 18.52 10.00 25.25
C ASN A 9 18.27 9.93 23.73
N GLY A 10 17.11 9.42 23.32
CA GLY A 10 16.73 9.34 21.90
C GLY A 10 15.32 8.80 21.71
N SER A 11 14.87 8.77 20.46
CA SER A 11 13.59 8.19 20.05
C SER A 11 13.78 6.80 19.46
N VAL A 12 12.76 5.96 19.59
CA VAL A 12 12.74 4.60 19.04
C VAL A 12 11.37 4.31 18.44
N ALA A 13 11.34 3.49 17.39
CA ALA A 13 10.10 2.93 16.85
C ALA A 13 9.83 1.56 17.49
N ARG A 14 8.69 1.41 18.18
CA ARG A 14 8.24 0.11 18.71
C ARG A 14 7.58 -0.69 17.60
N VAL A 15 8.02 -1.93 17.39
CA VAL A 15 7.55 -2.79 16.30
C VAL A 15 7.07 -4.13 16.83
N ASN A 16 5.97 -4.63 16.26
CA ASN A 16 5.38 -5.92 16.60
C ASN A 16 5.80 -7.02 15.60
N ILE A 17 5.61 -8.27 15.99
CA ILE A 17 5.82 -9.42 15.09
C ILE A 17 4.82 -9.32 13.92
N GLY A 18 5.32 -9.45 12.69
CA GLY A 18 4.51 -9.33 11.48
C GLY A 18 4.24 -7.90 11.02
N GLN A 19 4.68 -6.87 11.77
CA GLN A 19 4.56 -5.48 11.34
C GLN A 19 5.52 -5.18 10.18
N ILE A 20 4.99 -4.50 9.16
CA ILE A 20 5.77 -4.07 8.00
C ILE A 20 6.62 -2.86 8.39
N LEU A 21 7.95 -2.95 8.19
CA LEU A 21 8.89 -1.86 8.48
C LEU A 21 9.05 -0.92 7.28
N LEU A 22 9.34 -1.50 6.12
CA LEU A 22 9.57 -0.78 4.87
C LEU A 22 8.74 -1.42 3.76
N SER A 23 8.17 -0.58 2.90
CA SER A 23 7.44 -0.99 1.69
C SER A 23 7.99 -0.25 0.47
N VAL A 24 8.17 -0.97 -0.63
CA VAL A 24 8.68 -0.42 -1.89
C VAL A 24 7.78 -0.90 -3.03
N ARG A 25 7.41 0.02 -3.92
CA ARG A 25 6.70 -0.29 -5.17
C ARG A 25 7.62 -0.03 -6.36
N THR A 26 7.67 -0.97 -7.28
CA THR A 26 8.44 -0.88 -8.52
C THR A 26 7.67 -1.53 -9.66
N ARG A 27 8.13 -1.35 -10.90
CA ARG A 27 7.72 -2.20 -12.02
C ARG A 27 8.26 -3.60 -11.81
N ASP A 28 7.56 -4.62 -12.31
CA ASP A 28 7.94 -6.02 -12.11
C ASP A 28 9.35 -6.35 -12.61
N ALA A 29 9.83 -5.66 -13.65
CA ALA A 29 11.21 -5.78 -14.15
C ALA A 29 12.27 -5.49 -13.07
N ASN A 30 12.00 -4.53 -12.17
CA ASN A 30 12.95 -4.08 -11.14
C ASN A 30 12.79 -4.81 -9.81
N ARG A 31 11.98 -5.88 -9.76
CA ARG A 31 11.72 -6.65 -8.54
C ARG A 31 13.00 -7.15 -7.88
N HIS A 32 13.94 -7.68 -8.66
CA HIS A 32 15.19 -8.24 -8.15
C HIS A 32 16.07 -7.16 -7.47
N LEU A 33 16.13 -5.96 -8.05
CA LEU A 33 16.83 -4.82 -7.46
C LEU A 33 16.19 -4.40 -6.13
N ALA A 34 14.87 -4.36 -6.05
CA ALA A 34 14.16 -4.03 -4.81
C ALA A 34 14.41 -5.05 -3.70
N VAL A 35 14.45 -6.35 -4.04
CA VAL A 35 14.77 -7.42 -3.08
C VAL A 35 16.19 -7.27 -2.55
N GLU A 36 17.18 -7.01 -3.42
CA GLU A 36 18.58 -6.83 -2.99
C GLU A 36 18.76 -5.56 -2.14
N ALA A 37 18.08 -4.46 -2.51
CA ALA A 37 18.11 -3.23 -1.72
C ALA A 37 17.56 -3.47 -0.30
N LEU A 38 16.41 -4.15 -0.18
CA LEU A 38 15.84 -4.48 1.13
C LEU A 38 16.75 -5.45 1.90
N ARG A 39 17.40 -6.41 1.22
CA ARG A 39 18.37 -7.32 1.85
C ARG A 39 19.51 -6.56 2.49
N ARG A 40 20.05 -5.55 1.81
CA ARG A 40 21.12 -4.68 2.33
C ARG A 40 20.64 -3.82 3.50
N SER A 41 19.40 -3.32 3.44
CA SER A 41 18.81 -2.55 4.54
C SER A 41 18.63 -3.38 5.82
N MET A 42 18.37 -4.69 5.72
CA MET A 42 18.25 -5.57 6.90
C MET A 42 19.52 -5.55 7.77
N TYR A 43 20.71 -5.36 7.19
CA TYR A 43 21.96 -5.29 7.95
C TYR A 43 22.04 -4.09 8.91
N LYS A 44 21.12 -3.12 8.80
CA LYS A 44 21.05 -1.95 9.67
C LYS A 44 20.03 -2.10 10.80
N PHE A 45 19.24 -3.17 10.80
CA PHE A 45 18.25 -3.44 11.82
C PHE A 45 18.67 -4.62 12.71
N PRO A 46 18.42 -4.57 14.02
CA PRO A 46 18.63 -5.70 14.90
C PRO A 46 17.56 -6.78 14.69
N GLY A 47 17.89 -8.05 14.98
CA GLY A 47 16.94 -9.17 14.95
C GLY A 47 16.75 -9.80 13.57
N ARG A 48 15.60 -10.46 13.36
CA ARG A 48 15.28 -11.18 12.10
C ARG A 48 14.18 -10.46 11.34
N GLN A 49 14.52 -9.94 10.16
CA GLN A 49 13.56 -9.40 9.21
C GLN A 49 13.35 -10.39 8.06
N LYS A 50 12.16 -10.34 7.45
CA LYS A 50 11.80 -11.14 6.26
C LYS A 50 11.39 -10.21 5.13
N ILE A 51 11.85 -10.51 3.93
CA ILE A 51 11.42 -9.83 2.70
C ILE A 51 10.26 -10.63 2.12
N ILE A 52 9.14 -9.97 1.89
CA ILE A 52 7.92 -10.59 1.36
C ILE A 52 7.51 -9.83 0.11
N VAL A 53 7.23 -10.57 -0.97
CA VAL A 53 6.64 -9.98 -2.18
C VAL A 53 5.12 -10.01 -2.02
N SER A 54 4.52 -8.83 -1.93
CA SER A 54 3.08 -8.70 -1.76
C SER A 54 2.31 -9.19 -2.99
N LYS A 55 1.15 -9.80 -2.76
CA LYS A 55 0.16 -10.15 -3.79
C LYS A 55 -0.71 -8.94 -4.20
N ASN A 56 -0.56 -7.82 -3.50
CA ASN A 56 -1.33 -6.61 -3.75
C ASN A 56 -0.75 -5.79 -4.89
N TRP A 57 -1.58 -4.90 -5.45
CA TRP A 57 -1.16 -3.94 -6.45
C TRP A 57 -0.50 -2.72 -5.78
N GLY A 58 0.84 -2.71 -5.75
CA GLY A 58 1.59 -1.62 -5.12
C GLY A 58 1.24 -1.45 -3.64
N PHE A 59 0.83 -0.24 -3.25
CA PHE A 59 0.43 0.09 -1.88
C PHE A 59 -1.09 0.10 -1.68
N THR A 60 -1.85 -0.43 -2.64
CA THR A 60 -3.29 -0.57 -2.49
C THR A 60 -3.63 -1.80 -1.63
N PRO A 61 -4.81 -1.83 -1.00
CA PRO A 61 -5.28 -3.02 -0.28
C PRO A 61 -5.71 -4.17 -1.22
N LEU A 62 -5.82 -3.91 -2.53
CA LEU A 62 -6.36 -4.86 -3.50
C LEU A 62 -5.29 -5.81 -4.03
N ARG A 63 -5.70 -7.04 -4.34
CA ARG A 63 -4.85 -7.98 -5.08
C ARG A 63 -4.63 -7.50 -6.51
N ARG A 64 -3.55 -7.97 -7.15
CA ARG A 64 -3.21 -7.58 -8.54
C ARG A 64 -4.36 -7.80 -9.53
N GLU A 65 -4.95 -9.00 -9.51
CA GLU A 65 -6.07 -9.37 -10.41
C GLU A 65 -7.31 -8.49 -10.17
N GLU A 66 -7.66 -8.28 -8.91
CA GLU A 66 -8.82 -7.47 -8.51
C GLU A 66 -8.63 -6.00 -8.92
N TYR A 67 -7.44 -5.44 -8.73
CA TYR A 67 -7.13 -4.08 -9.15
C TYR A 67 -7.27 -3.91 -10.66
N VAL A 68 -6.78 -4.86 -11.46
CA VAL A 68 -6.90 -4.81 -12.93
C VAL A 68 -8.36 -4.84 -13.34
N ARG A 69 -9.16 -5.74 -12.75
CA ARG A 69 -10.61 -5.82 -13.00
C ARG A 69 -11.32 -4.50 -12.65
N LEU A 70 -11.16 -4.00 -11.43
CA LEU A 70 -11.82 -2.75 -11.00
C LEU A 70 -11.37 -1.53 -11.81
N ARG A 71 -10.13 -1.53 -12.30
CA ARG A 71 -9.65 -0.49 -13.21
C ARG A 71 -10.31 -0.59 -14.59
N GLN A 72 -10.50 -1.79 -15.13
CA GLN A 72 -11.22 -2.00 -16.39
C GLN A 72 -12.70 -1.63 -16.26
N GLU A 73 -13.32 -1.91 -15.12
CA GLU A 73 -14.69 -1.50 -14.80
C GLU A 73 -14.84 0.01 -14.56
N GLY A 74 -13.78 0.84 -14.63
CA GLY A 74 -13.87 2.28 -14.37
C GLY A 74 -14.11 2.65 -12.89
N ARG A 75 -13.97 1.69 -11.97
CA ARG A 75 -14.27 1.84 -10.53
C ARG A 75 -13.10 2.34 -9.70
N VAL A 76 -11.96 2.59 -10.34
CA VAL A 76 -10.73 3.09 -9.72
C VAL A 76 -10.36 4.42 -10.39
N LYS A 77 -10.24 5.47 -9.59
CA LYS A 77 -9.83 6.80 -10.04
C LYS A 77 -8.45 7.13 -9.52
N ILE A 78 -7.59 7.66 -10.37
CA ILE A 78 -6.24 8.08 -9.98
C ILE A 78 -6.32 9.36 -9.14
N ASP A 79 -5.59 9.39 -8.03
CA ASP A 79 -5.52 10.51 -7.08
C ASP A 79 -4.05 10.80 -6.73
N GLY A 80 -3.35 11.39 -7.69
CA GLY A 80 -1.92 11.68 -7.60
C GLY A 80 -1.08 10.42 -7.39
N ALA A 81 -0.58 10.22 -6.17
CA ALA A 81 0.24 9.07 -5.81
C ALA A 81 -0.57 7.82 -5.41
N TYR A 82 -1.87 7.98 -5.14
CA TYR A 82 -2.77 6.92 -4.70
C TYR A 82 -4.00 6.81 -5.62
N VAL A 83 -5.00 6.03 -5.18
CA VAL A 83 -6.25 5.82 -5.93
C VAL A 83 -7.47 5.95 -5.03
N GLN A 84 -8.57 6.39 -5.62
CA GLN A 84 -9.88 6.41 -5.01
C GLN A 84 -10.75 5.32 -5.60
N PHE A 85 -11.58 4.70 -4.76
CA PHE A 85 -12.47 3.60 -5.15
C PHE A 85 -13.92 4.08 -5.18
N LEU A 86 -14.67 3.64 -6.18
CA LEU A 86 -16.12 3.82 -6.21
C LEU A 86 -16.76 3.06 -5.04
N ARG A 87 -17.55 3.77 -4.23
CA ARG A 87 -18.25 3.21 -3.07
C ARG A 87 -19.69 2.83 -3.44
N HIS A 88 -20.21 1.78 -2.83
CA HIS A 88 -21.61 1.35 -2.97
C HIS A 88 -22.60 2.12 -2.09
N HIS A 89 -22.20 3.26 -1.52
CA HIS A 89 -23.02 4.06 -0.61
C HIS A 89 -22.81 5.55 -0.86
N GLY A 90 -23.73 6.37 -0.35
CA GLY A 90 -23.74 7.82 -0.50
C GLY A 90 -24.63 8.29 -1.65
N SER A 91 -24.54 9.58 -1.97
CA SER A 91 -25.32 10.20 -3.05
C SER A 91 -24.93 9.60 -4.41
N VAL A 92 -25.91 8.99 -5.08
CA VAL A 92 -25.76 8.38 -6.41
C VAL A 92 -25.29 9.40 -7.44
N GLU A 93 -25.87 10.60 -7.44
CA GLU A 93 -25.49 11.69 -8.34
C GLU A 93 -23.98 12.03 -8.23
N LYS A 94 -23.46 12.13 -7.01
CA LYS A 94 -22.03 12.40 -6.79
C LYS A 94 -21.14 11.25 -7.28
N ASN A 95 -21.59 10.01 -7.11
CA ASN A 95 -20.84 8.84 -7.55
C ASN A 95 -20.77 8.77 -9.09
N ILE A 96 -21.90 8.98 -9.78
CA ILE A 96 -21.97 9.04 -11.25
C ILE A 96 -21.04 10.14 -11.78
N LYS A 97 -21.10 11.36 -11.21
CA LYS A 97 -20.23 12.47 -11.62
C LYS A 97 -18.74 12.18 -11.42
N ARG A 98 -18.37 11.42 -10.38
CA ARG A 98 -16.96 11.14 -10.06
C ARG A 98 -16.37 9.97 -10.86
N PHE A 99 -17.19 8.95 -11.13
CA PHE A 99 -16.82 7.69 -11.78
C PHE A 99 -17.77 7.39 -12.95
N PRO A 100 -17.80 8.22 -14.02
CA PRO A 100 -18.76 8.04 -15.12
C PRO A 100 -18.57 6.70 -15.84
N GLU A 101 -17.32 6.32 -16.13
CA GLU A 101 -16.95 5.07 -16.81
C GLU A 101 -17.55 3.82 -16.13
N ALA A 102 -17.67 3.84 -14.80
CA ALA A 102 -18.22 2.71 -14.06
C ALA A 102 -19.71 2.46 -14.31
N TYR A 103 -20.46 3.47 -14.72
CA TYR A 103 -21.89 3.33 -15.02
C TYR A 103 -22.15 3.15 -16.52
N GLU A 104 -21.29 3.69 -17.38
CA GLU A 104 -21.34 3.49 -18.84
C GLU A 104 -20.99 2.04 -19.23
N ASN A 105 -19.99 1.44 -18.59
CA ASN A 105 -19.61 0.05 -18.88
C ASN A 105 -20.68 -0.98 -18.47
N VAL A 106 -21.56 -0.63 -17.52
CA VAL A 106 -22.66 -1.49 -17.08
C VAL A 106 -23.82 -1.49 -18.07
N SER A 107 -24.02 -0.40 -18.84
CA SER A 107 -25.10 -0.33 -19.83
C SER A 107 -24.76 -1.02 -21.15
N GLN A 108 -23.49 -1.37 -21.38
CA GLN A 108 -23.02 -2.08 -22.58
C GLN A 108 -22.91 -3.60 -22.40
N ALA A 109 -23.12 -4.11 -21.19
CA ALA A 109 -23.10 -5.54 -20.85
C ALA A 109 -24.54 -6.08 -20.68
#